data_AF-A0A7V8YLU4-F1
#
_entry.id   AF-A0A7V8YLU4-F1
#
_cell.length_a   1.000
_cell.length_b   1.000
_cell.length_c   1.000
_cell.angle_alpha   90.00
_cell.angle_beta   90.00
_cell.angle_gamma   90.00
#
_symmetry.space_group_name_H-M   'P 1'
#
loop_
_entity.id
_entity.type
_entity.pdbx_description
1 polymer ?
#
loop_
_entity_poly.entity_id
_entity_poly.type
_entity_poly.pdbx_seq_one_letter_code
_entity_poly.pdbx_strand_id
1 'polypeptide(L)'
;MTEPDDRVLESHLSAVAGRVKDEFDGVFATETIERFLTESRHHFEGAPITDFVPVMVERFARERLRALGQAEGSIGKEMPEVLFVCTHNAGRSQMAAGLLDHLAGGRVHVRSAGSEPADRINPAVVTAMGEVGVDVSKEFPKPLTDEVVRAADVVITMGCGDACPIYPGKRYLDWDLDDPAGKSVEEVRPIRDELDRRVRVLIEELVPVRG
;
A
#
# COMPACT_ATOMS: atom_id res chain seq x y z
N MET A 1 -28.66 17.99 -10.39
CA MET A 1 -29.26 17.98 -9.04
C MET A 1 -28.61 16.81 -8.34
N THR A 2 -27.53 17.07 -7.60
CA THR A 2 -26.69 16.03 -6.98
C THR A 2 -27.48 15.33 -5.87
N GLU A 3 -27.42 14.00 -5.77
CA GLU A 3 -28.22 13.26 -4.80
C GLU A 3 -27.78 13.61 -3.36
N PRO A 4 -28.65 13.46 -2.34
CA PRO A 4 -28.30 13.77 -0.95
C PRO A 4 -27.04 13.03 -0.46
N ASP A 5 -26.82 11.81 -0.95
CA ASP A 5 -25.67 10.96 -0.61
C ASP A 5 -24.35 11.54 -1.16
N ASP A 6 -24.39 12.05 -2.39
CA ASP A 6 -23.26 12.74 -3.01
C ASP A 6 -22.84 13.97 -2.21
N ARG A 7 -23.80 14.74 -1.66
CA ARG A 7 -23.49 15.95 -0.87
C ARG A 7 -22.77 15.62 0.44
N VAL A 8 -23.12 14.49 1.08
CA VAL A 8 -22.45 14.04 2.31
C VAL A 8 -21.04 13.57 1.98
N LEU A 9 -20.88 12.79 0.90
CA LEU A 9 -19.58 12.34 0.41
C LEU A 9 -18.65 13.53 0.10
N GLU A 10 -19.13 14.54 -0.64
CA GLU A 10 -18.35 15.75 -0.95
C GLU A 10 -17.94 16.53 0.31
N SER A 11 -18.83 16.62 1.30
CA SER A 11 -18.51 17.26 2.59
C SER A 11 -17.40 16.52 3.33
N HIS A 12 -17.43 15.18 3.33
CA HIS A 12 -16.38 14.37 3.95
C HIS A 12 -15.06 14.48 3.19
N LEU A 13 -15.07 14.48 1.86
CA LEU A 13 -13.88 14.67 1.02
C LEU A 13 -13.26 16.07 1.22
N SER A 14 -14.08 17.11 1.38
CA SER A 14 -13.60 18.45 1.72
C SER A 14 -12.90 18.50 3.09
N ALA A 15 -13.48 17.83 4.10
CA ALA A 15 -12.85 17.71 5.41
C ALA A 15 -11.54 16.91 5.38
N VAL A 16 -11.48 15.83 4.59
CA VAL A 16 -10.24 15.08 4.31
C VAL A 16 -9.20 16.01 3.69
N ALA A 17 -9.58 16.79 2.68
CA ALA A 17 -8.67 17.70 2.00
C ALA A 17 -8.07 18.74 2.95
N GLY A 18 -8.88 19.30 3.87
CA GLY A 18 -8.38 20.20 4.91
C GLY A 18 -7.32 19.54 5.80
N ARG A 19 -7.59 18.34 6.32
CA ARG A 19 -6.64 17.62 7.18
C ARG A 19 -5.33 17.29 6.47
N VAL A 20 -5.38 16.85 5.22
CA VAL A 20 -4.17 16.53 4.44
C VAL A 20 -3.40 17.81 4.12
N LYS A 21 -4.07 18.92 3.81
CA LYS A 21 -3.41 20.22 3.61
C LYS A 21 -2.67 20.69 4.86
N ASP A 22 -3.34 20.63 6.02
CA ASP A 22 -2.73 21.04 7.29
C ASP A 22 -1.50 20.18 7.65
N GLU A 23 -1.53 18.88 7.33
CA GLU A 23 -0.43 17.95 7.62
C GLU A 23 0.82 18.18 6.77
N PHE A 24 0.65 18.57 5.50
CA PHE A 24 1.76 18.79 4.56
C PHE A 24 2.03 20.27 4.29
N ASP A 25 1.47 21.16 5.10
CA ASP A 25 1.75 22.60 5.03
C ASP A 25 3.24 22.86 5.20
N GLY A 26 3.78 23.74 4.36
CA GLY A 26 5.22 24.03 4.31
C GLY A 26 6.09 22.93 3.68
N VAL A 27 5.56 21.75 3.37
CA VAL A 27 6.27 20.68 2.63
C VAL A 27 5.92 20.73 1.14
N PHE A 28 4.63 20.86 0.82
CA PHE A 28 4.14 20.92 -0.56
C PHE A 28 3.25 22.14 -0.81
N ALA A 29 3.24 22.62 -2.05
CA ALA A 29 2.26 23.61 -2.48
C ALA A 29 0.84 23.02 -2.45
N THR A 30 -0.15 23.85 -2.11
CA THR A 30 -1.56 23.45 -2.02
C THR A 30 -2.05 22.74 -3.28
N GLU A 31 -1.64 23.22 -4.47
CA GLU A 31 -2.00 22.65 -5.76
C GLU A 31 -1.48 21.21 -5.93
N THR A 32 -0.31 20.91 -5.36
CA THR A 32 0.22 19.54 -5.35
C THR A 32 -0.65 18.65 -4.48
N ILE A 33 -0.98 19.10 -3.28
CA ILE A 33 -1.81 18.34 -2.33
C ILE A 33 -3.20 18.06 -2.94
N GLU A 34 -3.82 19.08 -3.55
CA GLU A 34 -5.12 18.96 -4.23
C GLU A 34 -5.07 17.99 -5.41
N ARG A 35 -3.99 18.01 -6.20
CA ARG A 35 -3.80 17.06 -7.29
C ARG A 35 -3.75 15.62 -6.77
N PHE A 36 -2.96 15.36 -5.72
CA PHE A 36 -2.87 14.01 -5.13
C PHE A 36 -4.20 13.53 -4.55
N LEU A 37 -4.96 14.41 -3.90
CA LEU A 37 -6.30 14.09 -3.40
C LEU A 37 -7.27 13.75 -4.55
N THR A 38 -7.24 14.54 -5.63
CA THR A 38 -8.08 14.34 -6.81
C THR A 38 -7.76 13.03 -7.53
N GLU A 39 -6.48 12.78 -7.81
CA GLU A 39 -6.03 11.53 -8.42
C GLU A 39 -6.34 10.31 -7.53
N SER A 40 -6.18 10.43 -6.21
CA SER A 40 -6.51 9.34 -5.27
C SER A 40 -8.00 9.09 -5.20
N ARG A 41 -8.84 10.13 -5.34
CA ARG A 41 -10.30 9.99 -5.46
C ARG A 41 -10.70 9.25 -6.73
N HIS A 42 -10.10 9.58 -7.87
CA HIS A 42 -10.38 8.92 -9.14
C HIS A 42 -10.20 7.39 -9.07
N HIS A 43 -9.24 6.91 -8.28
CA HIS A 43 -9.04 5.47 -8.07
C HIS A 43 -10.25 4.76 -7.44
N PHE A 44 -11.06 5.46 -6.65
CA PHE A 44 -12.24 4.89 -5.99
C PHE A 44 -13.56 5.28 -6.66
N GLU A 45 -13.51 5.86 -7.86
CA GLU A 45 -14.72 6.13 -8.64
C GLU A 45 -15.39 4.82 -9.05
N GLY A 46 -16.71 4.74 -8.86
CA GLY A 46 -17.47 3.52 -9.13
C GLY A 46 -17.38 2.45 -8.04
N ALA A 47 -16.74 2.75 -6.89
CA ALA A 47 -16.76 1.84 -5.74
C ALA A 47 -18.21 1.53 -5.31
N PRO A 48 -18.55 0.24 -5.09
CA PRO A 48 -19.92 -0.16 -4.76
C PRO A 48 -20.38 0.31 -3.38
N ILE A 49 -19.45 0.69 -2.50
CA ILE A 49 -19.71 1.21 -1.15
C ILE A 49 -18.93 2.51 -0.99
N THR A 50 -19.65 3.63 -0.83
CA THR A 50 -19.09 4.98 -0.78
C THR A 50 -18.70 5.44 0.62
N ASP A 51 -19.28 4.83 1.68
CA ASP A 51 -19.07 5.25 3.08
C ASP A 51 -17.59 5.31 3.49
N PHE A 52 -16.77 4.39 2.99
CA PHE A 52 -15.35 4.30 3.31
C PHE A 52 -14.45 5.07 2.35
N VAL A 53 -14.99 5.58 1.23
CA VAL A 53 -14.21 6.25 0.18
C VAL A 53 -13.41 7.45 0.74
N PRO A 54 -13.97 8.35 1.57
CA PRO A 54 -13.18 9.46 2.13
C PRO A 54 -11.95 8.99 2.90
N VAL A 55 -12.08 7.92 3.70
CA VAL A 55 -10.98 7.38 4.49
C VAL A 55 -9.93 6.73 3.58
N MET A 56 -10.35 5.99 2.55
CA MET A 56 -9.43 5.38 1.60
C MET A 56 -8.68 6.43 0.77
N VAL A 57 -9.37 7.48 0.33
CA VAL A 57 -8.76 8.65 -0.35
C VAL A 57 -7.74 9.33 0.55
N GLU A 58 -8.09 9.61 1.81
CA GLU A 58 -7.19 10.22 2.79
C GLU A 58 -5.91 9.37 2.97
N ARG A 59 -6.08 8.06 3.20
CA ARG A 59 -4.96 7.13 3.38
C ARG A 59 -4.08 7.05 2.15
N PHE A 60 -4.66 6.93 0.96
CA PHE A 60 -3.90 6.80 -0.27
C PHE A 60 -3.16 8.09 -0.62
N ALA A 61 -3.81 9.24 -0.50
CA ALA A 61 -3.18 10.54 -0.74
C ALA A 61 -2.01 10.79 0.24
N ARG A 62 -2.20 10.47 1.53
CA ARG A 62 -1.12 10.56 2.53
C ARG A 62 0.07 9.68 2.22
N GLU A 63 -0.17 8.42 1.86
CA GLU A 63 0.89 7.47 1.49
C GLU A 63 1.72 8.01 0.32
N ARG A 64 1.04 8.48 -0.73
CA ARG A 64 1.66 9.03 -1.93
C ARG A 64 2.42 10.33 -1.66
N LEU A 65 1.85 11.27 -0.90
CA LEU A 65 2.52 12.52 -0.53
C LEU A 65 3.76 12.28 0.34
N ARG A 66 3.68 11.35 1.32
CA ARG A 66 4.87 10.95 2.11
C ARG A 66 5.94 10.34 1.22
N ALA A 67 5.56 9.44 0.31
CA ALA A 67 6.48 8.83 -0.63
C ALA A 67 7.14 9.87 -1.54
N LEU A 68 6.38 10.85 -2.05
CA LEU A 68 6.92 11.96 -2.83
C LEU A 68 7.96 12.74 -2.02
N GLY A 69 7.64 13.09 -0.78
CA GLY A 69 8.55 13.88 0.05
C GLY A 69 9.82 13.12 0.42
N GLN A 70 9.72 11.81 0.63
CA GLN A 70 10.87 10.93 0.83
C GLN A 70 11.72 10.79 -0.42
N ALA A 71 11.09 10.73 -1.60
CA ALA A 71 11.79 10.67 -2.87
C ALA A 71 12.53 11.98 -3.21
N GLU A 72 11.95 13.12 -2.85
CA GLU A 72 12.54 14.45 -3.07
C GLU A 72 13.48 14.90 -1.94
N GLY A 73 13.50 14.17 -0.83
CA GLY A 73 14.31 14.48 0.35
C GLY A 73 13.74 15.60 1.23
N SER A 74 12.50 16.04 0.99
CA SER A 74 11.78 17.00 1.85
C SER A 74 11.19 16.35 3.10
N ILE A 75 11.02 15.02 3.10
CA ILE A 75 10.64 14.21 4.27
C ILE A 75 11.74 13.17 4.53
N GLY A 76 12.26 13.12 5.76
CA GLY A 76 13.27 12.14 6.15
C GLY A 76 12.73 10.70 6.19
N LYS A 77 13.63 9.73 5.95
CA LYS A 77 13.37 8.30 6.19
C LYS A 77 14.00 7.89 7.51
N GLU A 78 13.19 7.63 8.53
CA GLU A 78 13.69 7.19 9.85
C GLU A 78 14.02 5.69 9.89
N MET A 79 13.52 4.93 8.92
CA MET A 79 13.60 3.49 8.84
C MET A 79 13.64 3.03 7.36
N PRO A 80 14.06 1.79 7.08
CA PRO A 80 14.05 1.26 5.71
C PRO A 80 12.64 1.25 5.12
N GLU A 81 12.55 1.56 3.83
CA GLU A 81 11.30 1.62 3.07
C GLU A 81 11.19 0.39 2.15
N VAL A 82 10.15 -0.44 2.35
CA VAL A 82 9.91 -1.66 1.54
C VAL A 82 8.60 -1.54 0.78
N LEU A 83 8.66 -1.79 -0.53
CA LEU A 83 7.49 -1.84 -1.42
C LEU A 83 7.27 -3.26 -1.95
N PHE A 84 6.09 -3.81 -1.69
CA PHE A 84 5.63 -5.07 -2.28
C PHE A 84 4.69 -4.83 -3.48
N VAL A 85 4.98 -5.43 -4.63
CA VAL A 85 4.19 -5.28 -5.85
C VAL A 85 3.71 -6.64 -6.34
N CYS A 86 2.41 -6.79 -6.60
CA CYS A 86 1.88 -7.92 -7.36
C CYS A 86 0.88 -7.42 -8.41
N THR A 87 0.20 -8.31 -9.14
CA THR A 87 -0.77 -7.88 -10.16
C THR A 87 -1.94 -7.12 -9.54
N HIS A 88 -2.70 -7.76 -8.65
CA HIS A 88 -3.99 -7.26 -8.20
C HIS A 88 -3.98 -6.45 -6.89
N ASN A 89 -2.85 -6.42 -6.16
CA ASN A 89 -2.76 -5.90 -4.80
C ASN A 89 -3.90 -6.36 -3.85
N ALA A 90 -4.35 -7.60 -4.06
CA ALA A 90 -5.44 -8.22 -3.31
C ALA A 90 -5.01 -9.54 -2.64
N GLY A 91 -3.75 -9.95 -2.80
CA GLY A 91 -3.24 -11.22 -2.30
C GLY A 91 -1.79 -11.14 -1.87
N ARG A 92 -0.85 -11.61 -2.72
CA ARG A 92 0.59 -11.71 -2.41
C ARG A 92 1.17 -10.46 -1.75
N SER A 93 1.03 -9.28 -2.38
CA SER A 93 1.58 -8.03 -1.81
C SER A 93 0.89 -7.56 -0.54
N GLN A 94 -0.40 -7.87 -0.34
CA GLN A 94 -1.13 -7.56 0.90
C GLN A 94 -0.67 -8.47 2.05
N MET A 95 -0.53 -9.78 1.79
CA MET A 95 0.01 -10.73 2.77
C MET A 95 1.43 -10.35 3.17
N ALA A 96 2.30 -10.09 2.19
CA ALA A 96 3.69 -9.73 2.44
C ALA A 96 3.80 -8.43 3.25
N ALA A 97 3.02 -7.41 2.88
CA ALA A 97 3.02 -6.13 3.59
C ALA A 97 2.50 -6.25 5.02
N GLY A 98 1.38 -6.94 5.23
CA GLY A 98 0.82 -7.16 6.57
C GLY A 98 1.75 -7.97 7.47
N LEU A 99 2.39 -9.02 6.95
CA LEU A 99 3.38 -9.80 7.70
C LEU A 99 4.60 -8.95 8.07
N LEU A 100 5.14 -8.17 7.12
CA LEU A 100 6.31 -7.35 7.38
C LEU A 100 6.02 -6.27 8.42
N ASP A 101 4.90 -5.56 8.29
CA ASP A 101 4.50 -4.53 9.26
C ASP A 101 4.33 -5.13 10.67
N HIS A 102 3.59 -6.25 10.77
CA HIS A 102 3.35 -6.96 12.02
C HIS A 102 4.64 -7.42 12.70
N LEU A 103 5.56 -8.04 11.95
CA LEU A 103 6.79 -8.62 12.49
C LEU A 103 7.91 -7.58 12.69
N ALA A 104 7.95 -6.52 11.88
CA ALA A 104 8.93 -5.46 12.04
C ALA A 104 8.61 -4.58 13.26
N GLY A 105 7.33 -4.44 13.64
CA GLY A 105 6.92 -3.71 14.84
C GLY A 105 7.37 -2.25 14.80
N GLY A 106 7.17 -1.58 13.66
CA GLY A 106 7.59 -0.19 13.45
C GLY A 106 9.11 -0.01 13.31
N ARG A 107 9.83 -1.00 12.79
CA ARG A 107 11.27 -0.89 12.41
C ARG A 107 11.51 -0.82 10.91
N VAL A 108 10.47 -1.04 10.11
CA VAL A 108 10.47 -0.94 8.64
C VAL A 108 9.16 -0.27 8.23
N HIS A 109 9.20 0.66 7.27
CA HIS A 109 8.00 1.24 6.67
C HIS A 109 7.62 0.41 5.45
N VAL A 110 6.35 0.07 5.35
CA VAL A 110 5.88 -0.92 4.37
C VAL A 110 4.79 -0.32 3.50
N ARG A 111 4.93 -0.50 2.19
CA ARG A 111 3.89 -0.20 1.20
C ARG A 111 3.60 -1.42 0.35
N SER A 112 2.40 -1.45 -0.21
CA SER A 112 2.01 -2.43 -1.23
C SER A 112 1.28 -1.78 -2.38
N ALA A 113 1.44 -2.32 -3.58
CA ALA A 113 0.75 -1.83 -4.78
C ALA A 113 0.47 -2.95 -5.80
N GLY A 114 -0.36 -2.59 -6.79
CA GLY A 114 -0.84 -3.46 -7.86
C GLY A 114 -0.59 -2.85 -9.23
N SER A 115 -0.18 -3.65 -10.22
CA SER A 115 -0.15 -3.19 -11.62
C SER A 115 -1.56 -3.06 -12.20
N GLU A 116 -2.47 -3.93 -11.78
CA GLU A 116 -3.88 -3.98 -12.16
C GLU A 116 -4.73 -4.25 -10.91
N PRO A 117 -4.92 -3.26 -10.01
CA PRO A 117 -5.60 -3.46 -8.73
C PRO A 117 -7.00 -4.05 -8.89
N ALA A 118 -7.34 -5.04 -8.05
CA ALA A 118 -8.71 -5.55 -7.98
C ALA A 118 -9.62 -4.63 -7.13
N ASP A 119 -10.93 -4.87 -7.14
CA ASP A 119 -11.89 -4.05 -6.39
C ASP A 119 -11.82 -4.26 -4.86
N ARG A 120 -11.30 -5.41 -4.43
CA ARG A 120 -11.19 -5.78 -3.00
C ARG A 120 -10.10 -6.80 -2.75
N ILE A 121 -9.67 -6.89 -1.50
CA ILE A 121 -8.76 -7.95 -1.04
C ILE A 121 -9.47 -9.31 -1.14
N ASN A 122 -8.71 -10.34 -1.53
CA ASN A 122 -9.21 -11.70 -1.64
C ASN A 122 -9.71 -12.19 -0.26
N PRO A 123 -10.98 -12.63 -0.12
CA PRO A 123 -11.51 -13.12 1.16
C PRO A 123 -10.73 -14.30 1.75
N ALA A 124 -10.16 -15.18 0.92
CA ALA A 124 -9.31 -16.27 1.39
C ALA A 124 -8.01 -15.74 2.02
N VAL A 125 -7.48 -14.64 1.51
CA VAL A 125 -6.31 -13.94 2.07
C VAL A 125 -6.65 -13.28 3.40
N VAL A 126 -7.80 -12.61 3.50
CA VAL A 126 -8.28 -12.04 4.78
C VAL A 126 -8.38 -13.13 5.85
N THR A 127 -9.00 -14.26 5.53
CA THR A 127 -9.12 -15.39 6.46
C THR A 127 -7.76 -15.97 6.84
N ALA A 128 -6.90 -16.28 5.88
CA ALA A 128 -5.59 -16.86 6.13
C ALA A 128 -4.69 -15.94 6.97
N MET A 129 -4.73 -14.64 6.75
CA MET A 129 -3.96 -13.66 7.52
C MET A 129 -4.53 -13.47 8.93
N GLY A 130 -5.85 -13.48 9.08
CA GLY A 130 -6.51 -13.42 10.39
C GLY A 130 -6.15 -14.58 11.31
N GLU A 131 -5.95 -15.79 10.77
CA GLU A 131 -5.50 -16.97 11.51
C GLU A 131 -4.15 -16.77 12.22
N VAL A 132 -3.28 -15.91 11.67
CA VAL A 132 -1.95 -15.59 12.24
C VAL A 132 -1.93 -14.24 12.95
N GLY A 133 -3.09 -13.65 13.22
CA GLY A 133 -3.22 -12.39 13.96
C GLY A 133 -2.94 -11.13 13.14
N VAL A 134 -2.92 -11.21 11.81
CA VAL A 134 -2.71 -10.05 10.92
C VAL A 134 -4.02 -9.68 10.23
N ASP A 135 -4.59 -8.54 10.61
CA ASP A 135 -5.84 -8.03 10.03
C ASP A 135 -5.57 -7.19 8.77
N VAL A 136 -5.65 -7.84 7.60
CA VAL A 136 -5.58 -7.15 6.30
C VAL A 136 -6.96 -6.71 5.79
N SER A 137 -8.05 -6.91 6.53
CA SER A 137 -9.42 -6.59 6.06
C SER A 137 -9.67 -5.08 5.91
N LYS A 138 -8.84 -4.27 6.57
CA LYS A 138 -8.88 -2.81 6.52
C LYS A 138 -8.01 -2.24 5.41
N GLU A 139 -7.19 -3.06 4.76
CA GLU A 139 -6.39 -2.65 3.61
C GLU A 139 -7.25 -2.63 2.33
N PHE A 140 -6.74 -1.97 1.29
CA PHE A 140 -7.42 -1.87 0.00
C PHE A 140 -6.42 -2.03 -1.15
N PRO A 141 -6.83 -2.62 -2.29
CA PRO A 141 -6.00 -2.63 -3.48
C PRO A 141 -5.79 -1.22 -4.04
N LYS A 142 -4.54 -0.89 -4.36
CA LYS A 142 -4.12 0.42 -4.88
C LYS A 142 -3.07 0.29 -5.98
N PRO A 143 -3.06 1.22 -6.95
CA PRO A 143 -2.18 1.13 -8.10
C PRO A 143 -0.74 1.41 -7.71
N LEU A 144 0.18 0.85 -8.49
CA LEU A 144 1.58 1.22 -8.45
C LEU A 144 1.74 2.65 -8.95
N THR A 145 2.31 3.51 -8.11
CA THR A 145 2.62 4.90 -8.47
C THR A 145 4.11 5.16 -8.45
N ASP A 146 4.55 6.18 -9.17
CA ASP A 146 5.97 6.44 -9.37
C ASP A 146 6.68 6.81 -8.05
N GLU A 147 6.04 7.65 -7.26
CA GLU A 147 6.56 8.15 -6.00
C GLU A 147 6.80 7.03 -4.97
N VAL A 148 5.95 5.99 -4.91
CA VAL A 148 6.16 4.89 -3.96
C VAL A 148 7.35 4.01 -4.34
N VAL A 149 7.64 3.86 -5.64
CA VAL A 149 8.85 3.16 -6.11
C VAL A 149 10.09 4.01 -5.81
N ARG A 150 10.03 5.32 -6.08
CA ARG A 150 11.13 6.25 -5.77
C ARG A 150 11.40 6.37 -4.27
N ALA A 151 10.39 6.23 -3.42
CA ALA A 151 10.55 6.24 -1.97
C ALA A 151 11.15 4.93 -1.43
N ALA A 152 10.92 3.79 -2.08
CA ALA A 152 11.39 2.50 -1.58
C ALA A 152 12.92 2.36 -1.61
N ASP A 153 13.49 1.70 -0.59
CA ASP A 153 14.87 1.23 -0.58
C ASP A 153 14.95 -0.21 -1.13
N VAL A 154 13.92 -1.01 -0.85
CA VAL A 154 13.73 -2.35 -1.40
C VAL A 154 12.38 -2.45 -2.12
N VAL A 155 12.40 -2.93 -3.36
CA VAL A 155 11.20 -3.22 -4.16
C VAL A 155 11.14 -4.73 -4.41
N ILE A 156 10.01 -5.34 -4.06
CA ILE A 156 9.81 -6.78 -4.15
C ILE A 156 8.63 -7.06 -5.09
N THR A 157 8.92 -7.64 -6.25
CA THR A 157 7.91 -8.02 -7.26
C THR A 157 7.43 -9.45 -7.06
N MET A 158 6.15 -9.68 -7.33
CA MET A 158 5.48 -10.98 -7.20
C MET A 158 4.48 -11.15 -8.34
N GLY A 159 4.98 -11.52 -9.52
CA GLY A 159 4.16 -11.86 -10.69
C GLY A 159 3.52 -10.67 -11.42
N CYS A 160 3.98 -9.43 -11.21
CA CYS A 160 3.53 -8.24 -11.96
C CYS A 160 4.33 -7.97 -13.25
N GLY A 161 5.29 -8.83 -13.61
CA GLY A 161 6.15 -8.67 -14.79
C GLY A 161 6.93 -7.36 -14.77
N ASP A 162 7.12 -6.77 -15.96
CA ASP A 162 7.89 -5.54 -16.17
C ASP A 162 7.13 -4.24 -15.84
N ALA A 163 6.01 -4.33 -15.10
CA ALA A 163 5.20 -3.16 -14.74
C ALA A 163 5.92 -2.18 -13.79
N CYS A 164 7.00 -2.61 -13.12
CA CYS A 164 7.71 -1.79 -12.15
C CYS A 164 8.86 -1.00 -12.81
N PRO A 165 8.89 0.34 -12.74
CA PRO A 165 10.02 1.11 -13.22
C PRO A 165 11.28 0.85 -12.37
N ILE A 166 12.43 0.78 -13.05
CA ILE A 166 13.72 0.53 -12.40
C ILE A 166 14.44 1.86 -12.13
N TYR A 167 14.72 2.11 -10.85
CA TYR A 167 15.47 3.27 -10.38
C TYR A 167 16.84 2.84 -9.81
N PRO A 168 17.91 3.59 -10.08
CA PRO A 168 19.22 3.30 -9.49
C PRO A 168 19.20 3.48 -7.97
N GLY A 169 20.11 2.78 -7.28
CA GLY A 169 20.29 2.92 -5.83
C GLY A 169 19.26 2.18 -4.97
N LYS A 170 18.46 1.29 -5.56
CA LYS A 170 17.46 0.46 -4.87
C LYS A 170 17.79 -1.01 -5.03
N ARG A 171 17.38 -1.81 -4.05
CA ARG A 171 17.44 -3.27 -4.14
C ARG A 171 16.13 -3.80 -4.72
N TYR A 172 16.22 -4.51 -5.83
CA TYR A 172 15.09 -5.20 -6.45
C TYR A 172 15.18 -6.70 -6.17
N LEU A 173 14.07 -7.28 -5.72
CA LEU A 173 13.92 -8.72 -5.52
C LEU A 173 12.69 -9.19 -6.29
N ASP A 174 12.79 -10.36 -6.91
CA ASP A 174 11.65 -11.03 -7.50
C ASP A 174 11.33 -12.29 -6.69
N TRP A 175 10.12 -12.35 -6.15
CA TRP A 175 9.64 -13.45 -5.33
C TRP A 175 8.65 -14.28 -6.13
N ASP A 176 9.15 -15.39 -6.68
CA ASP A 176 8.31 -16.38 -7.34
C ASP A 176 7.42 -17.08 -6.29
N LEU A 177 6.12 -16.90 -6.46
CA LEU A 177 5.05 -17.32 -5.57
C LEU A 177 3.79 -17.57 -6.38
N ASP A 178 3.14 -18.68 -6.06
CA ASP A 178 1.80 -19.04 -6.52
C ASP A 178 0.79 -17.90 -6.38
N ASP A 179 -0.08 -17.73 -7.37
CA ASP A 179 -1.15 -16.73 -7.32
C ASP A 179 -2.33 -17.22 -6.45
N PRO A 180 -2.75 -16.46 -5.41
CA PRO A 180 -3.89 -16.83 -4.57
C PRO A 180 -5.25 -16.58 -5.24
N ALA A 181 -5.31 -16.00 -6.44
CA ALA A 181 -6.56 -15.69 -7.11
C ALA A 181 -7.39 -16.97 -7.37
N GLY A 182 -8.66 -16.96 -6.98
CA GLY A 182 -9.57 -18.10 -7.16
C GLY A 182 -9.29 -19.33 -6.28
N LYS A 183 -8.23 -19.30 -5.45
CA LYS A 183 -7.87 -20.40 -4.54
C LYS A 183 -8.69 -20.38 -3.24
N SER A 184 -8.88 -21.55 -2.66
CA SER A 184 -9.47 -21.72 -1.31
C SER A 184 -8.52 -21.21 -0.21
N VAL A 185 -9.02 -21.01 1.01
CA VAL A 185 -8.16 -20.61 2.14
C VAL A 185 -7.09 -21.67 2.43
N GLU A 186 -7.43 -22.96 2.28
CA GLU A 186 -6.49 -24.08 2.42
C GLU A 186 -5.30 -23.96 1.47
N GLU A 187 -5.55 -23.53 0.23
CA GLU A 187 -4.51 -23.35 -0.78
C GLU A 187 -3.75 -22.02 -0.64
N VAL A 188 -4.34 -21.02 0.04
CA VAL A 188 -3.67 -19.74 0.35
C VAL A 188 -2.72 -19.86 1.53
N ARG A 189 -3.00 -20.73 2.51
CA ARG A 189 -2.13 -20.93 3.70
C ARG A 189 -0.66 -21.22 3.35
N PRO A 190 -0.31 -22.14 2.42
CA PRO A 190 1.08 -22.35 2.03
C PRO A 190 1.76 -21.11 1.45
N ILE A 191 1.01 -20.28 0.71
CA ILE A 191 1.54 -19.02 0.13
C ILE A 191 1.84 -18.02 1.26
N ARG A 192 0.93 -17.89 2.24
CA ARG A 192 1.15 -17.09 3.45
C ARG A 192 2.39 -17.56 4.22
N ASP A 193 2.52 -18.87 4.42
CA ASP A 193 3.61 -19.44 5.23
C ASP A 193 4.98 -19.25 4.56
N GLU A 194 5.04 -19.39 3.23
CA GLU A 194 6.26 -19.07 2.47
C GLU A 194 6.59 -17.56 2.52
N LEU A 195 5.57 -16.70 2.42
CA LEU A 195 5.74 -15.25 2.58
C LEU A 195 6.26 -14.89 3.97
N ASP A 196 5.74 -15.49 5.04
CA ASP A 196 6.22 -15.29 6.41
C ASP A 196 7.71 -15.65 6.52
N ARG A 197 8.11 -16.79 5.94
CA ARG A 197 9.52 -17.21 5.93
C ARG A 197 10.43 -16.20 5.23
N ARG A 198 10.04 -15.71 4.04
CA ARG A 198 10.81 -14.72 3.29
C ARG A 198 10.86 -13.35 3.97
N VAL A 199 9.74 -12.92 4.55
CA VAL A 199 9.64 -11.67 5.31
C VAL A 199 10.55 -11.67 6.54
N ARG A 200 10.63 -12.78 7.28
CA ARG A 200 11.55 -12.89 8.43
C ARG A 200 13.01 -12.70 8.03
N VAL A 201 13.44 -13.35 6.95
CA VAL A 201 14.80 -13.17 6.40
C VAL A 201 15.02 -11.72 5.98
N LEU A 202 14.04 -11.10 5.31
CA LEU A 202 14.14 -9.69 4.92
C LEU A 202 14.31 -8.76 6.14
N ILE A 203 13.59 -9.01 7.24
CA ILE A 203 13.72 -8.22 8.47
C ILE A 203 15.13 -8.35 9.06
N GLU A 204 15.70 -9.56 9.09
CA GLU A 204 17.06 -9.80 9.59
C GLU A 204 18.12 -9.04 8.75
N GLU A 205 17.91 -8.91 7.45
CA GLU A 205 18.79 -8.17 6.56
C GLU A 205 18.63 -6.64 6.70
N LEU A 206 17.42 -6.16 6.96
CA LEU A 206 17.11 -4.72 7.01
C LEU A 206 17.32 -4.08 8.37
N VAL A 207 17.13 -4.85 9.45
CA VAL A 207 17.17 -4.32 10.81
C VAL A 207 18.35 -4.93 11.54
N PRO A 208 19.44 -4.17 11.76
CA PRO A 208 20.58 -4.66 12.52
C PRO A 208 20.14 -5.15 13.91
N VAL A 209 20.63 -6.32 14.32
CA VAL A 209 20.47 -6.78 15.70
C VAL A 209 21.12 -5.72 16.59
N ARG A 210 20.33 -5.07 17.45
CA ARG A 210 20.89 -4.18 18.47
C ARG A 210 21.77 -5.04 19.38
N GLY A 211 23.09 -4.87 19.26
CA GLY A 211 24.07 -5.41 20.20
C GLY A 211 23.99 -4.72 21.56
#